data_AF-A0A2G2E1N1-F1
#
_entry.id   AF-A0A2G2E1N1-F1
#
_cell.length_a   1.000
_cell.length_b   1.000
_cell.length_c   1.000
_cell.angle_alpha   90.00
_cell.angle_beta   90.00
_cell.angle_gamma   90.00
#
_symmetry.space_group_name_H-M   'P 1'
#
loop_
_entity.id
_entity.type
_entity.pdbx_description
1 polymer ?
#
loop_
_entity_poly.entity_id
_entity_poly.type
_entity_poly.pdbx_seq_one_letter_code
_entity_poly.pdbx_strand_id
1 'polypeptide(L)'
;MTVVNAFIMKYRSRSYIAESPELKKGYDKLFSGMILYCNIPWVIMGLGVLLGFTNGMFDYFNPKSMNLMVLFFHFSIVVLWGLSLWWVYFNKGAEFIEKHPGFIQVRSFGKRSNVTAKQIKLFYPLMLLGGVLGMIMMWVKDIPTPSF
;
A
#
# COMPACT_ATOMS: atom_id res chain seq x y z
N MET A 1 -0.01 9.27 -7.45
CA MET A 1 -1.19 8.95 -6.60
C MET A 1 -0.84 8.83 -5.12
N THR A 2 0.09 7.96 -4.71
CA THR A 2 0.43 7.69 -3.29
C THR A 2 0.85 8.93 -2.51
N VAL A 3 1.74 9.74 -3.06
CA VAL A 3 2.21 10.99 -2.43
C VAL A 3 1.07 12.00 -2.24
N VAL A 4 0.25 12.21 -3.28
CA VAL A 4 -0.92 13.10 -3.21
C VAL A 4 -1.89 12.64 -2.11
N ASN A 5 -2.17 11.34 -2.04
CA ASN A 5 -3.02 10.78 -0.98
C ASN A 5 -2.43 11.00 0.41
N ALA A 6 -1.11 10.85 0.56
CA ALA A 6 -0.43 11.11 1.83
C ALA A 6 -0.55 12.58 2.26
N PHE A 7 -0.40 13.53 1.33
CA PHE A 7 -0.58 14.95 1.62
C PHE A 7 -2.04 15.33 1.91
N ILE A 8 -3.01 14.76 1.19
CA ILE A 8 -4.44 14.95 1.48
C ILE A 8 -4.75 14.45 2.90
N MET A 9 -4.24 13.29 3.27
CA MET A 9 -4.38 12.77 4.63
C MET A 9 -3.75 13.72 5.66
N LYS A 10 -2.50 14.17 5.43
CA LYS A 10 -1.81 15.09 6.35
C LYS A 10 -2.54 16.42 6.52
N TYR A 11 -3.23 16.87 5.46
CA TYR A 11 -4.09 18.04 5.55
C TYR A 11 -5.34 17.76 6.40
N ARG A 12 -6.03 16.65 6.15
CA ARG A 12 -7.24 16.25 6.90
C ARG A 12 -6.97 15.95 8.37
N SER A 13 -5.79 15.47 8.73
CA SER A 13 -5.45 15.15 10.12
C SER A 13 -5.33 16.39 11.01
N ARG A 14 -5.19 17.60 10.44
CA ARG A 14 -5.02 18.85 11.21
C ARG A 14 -6.18 19.13 12.16
N SER A 15 -7.43 18.88 11.74
CA SER A 15 -8.59 19.09 12.61
C SER A 15 -8.56 18.15 13.81
N TYR A 16 -8.27 16.87 13.59
CA TYR A 16 -8.17 15.88 14.66
C TYR A 16 -7.00 16.15 15.62
N ILE A 17 -5.88 16.67 15.10
CA ILE A 17 -4.73 17.06 15.93
C ILE A 17 -5.04 18.32 16.76
N ALA A 18 -5.84 19.25 16.23
CA ALA A 18 -6.24 20.44 16.97
C ALA A 18 -7.16 20.08 18.15
N GLU A 19 -8.06 19.10 17.98
CA GLU A 19 -8.92 18.56 19.03
C GLU A 19 -8.15 17.70 20.05
N SER A 20 -7.22 16.88 19.55
CA SER A 20 -6.44 15.91 20.32
C SER A 20 -4.95 15.96 19.94
N PRO A 21 -4.14 16.84 20.57
CA PRO A 21 -2.73 17.05 20.23
C PRO A 21 -1.85 15.79 20.30
N GLU A 22 -2.22 14.83 21.16
CA GLU A 22 -1.55 13.54 21.33
C GLU A 22 -1.51 12.69 20.05
N LEU A 23 -2.45 12.91 19.12
CA LEU A 23 -2.53 12.17 17.86
C LEU A 23 -1.45 12.57 16.85
N LYS A 24 -0.82 13.75 17.02
CA LYS A 24 0.15 14.30 16.07
C LYS A 24 1.27 13.30 15.74
N LYS A 25 1.88 12.72 16.78
CA LYS A 25 2.99 11.77 16.62
C LYS A 25 2.58 10.52 15.85
N GLY A 26 1.34 10.08 16.00
CA GLY A 26 0.82 8.93 15.26
C GLY A 26 0.51 9.27 13.80
N TYR A 27 -0.08 10.42 13.51
CA TYR A 27 -0.26 10.88 12.12
C TYR A 27 1.06 11.13 11.39
N ASP A 28 2.07 11.68 12.06
CA ASP A 28 3.40 11.87 11.47
C ASP A 28 4.05 10.53 11.10
N LYS A 29 3.85 9.49 11.94
CA LYS A 29 4.26 8.12 11.63
C LYS A 29 3.49 7.53 10.44
N LEU A 30 2.17 7.70 10.38
CA LEU A 30 1.35 7.25 9.24
C LEU A 30 1.80 7.90 7.93
N PHE A 31 2.01 9.22 7.96
CA PHE A 31 2.49 9.97 6.81
C PHE A 31 3.85 9.48 6.33
N SER A 32 4.82 9.38 7.25
CA SER A 32 6.17 8.94 6.90
C SER A 32 6.18 7.49 6.42
N GLY A 33 5.42 6.62 7.07
CA GLY A 33 5.26 5.22 6.67
C GLY A 33 4.67 5.07 5.26
N MET A 34 3.61 5.83 4.94
CA MET A 34 3.03 5.84 3.59
C MET A 34 4.04 6.32 2.53
N ILE A 35 4.77 7.39 2.81
CA ILE A 35 5.74 7.93 1.85
C ILE A 35 6.90 6.95 1.65
N LEU A 36 7.38 6.28 2.69
CA LEU A 36 8.50 5.36 2.56
C LEU A 36 8.04 4.02 1.99
N TYR A 37 7.22 3.28 2.72
CA TYR A 37 6.91 1.88 2.40
C TYR A 37 6.08 1.74 1.11
N CYS A 38 5.08 2.59 0.89
CA CYS A 38 4.24 2.49 -0.29
C CYS A 38 4.92 2.99 -1.57
N ASN A 39 6.10 3.64 -1.49
CA ASN A 39 6.88 4.04 -2.66
C ASN A 39 7.99 3.06 -3.04
N ILE A 40 8.35 2.08 -2.20
CA ILE A 40 9.43 1.12 -2.48
C ILE A 40 9.24 0.43 -3.85
N PRO A 41 8.07 -0.16 -4.18
CA PRO A 41 7.91 -0.85 -5.47
C PRO A 41 8.04 0.11 -6.66
N TRP A 42 7.55 1.35 -6.51
CA TRP A 42 7.62 2.38 -7.55
C TRP A 42 9.06 2.86 -7.78
N VAL A 43 9.87 2.95 -6.73
CA VAL A 43 11.29 3.29 -6.83
C VAL A 43 12.05 2.19 -7.56
N ILE A 44 11.82 0.91 -7.21
CA ILE A 44 12.42 -0.22 -7.92
C ILE A 44 12.05 -0.18 -9.40
N MET A 45 10.75 0.02 -9.70
CA MET A 45 10.25 0.12 -11.07
C MET A 45 10.90 1.28 -11.84
N GLY A 46 10.92 2.47 -11.24
CA GLY A 46 11.51 3.66 -11.85
C GLY A 46 13.00 3.49 -12.13
N LEU A 47 13.75 2.91 -11.19
CA LEU A 47 15.17 2.60 -11.40
C LEU A 47 15.38 1.59 -12.53
N GLY A 48 14.55 0.54 -12.61
CA GLY A 48 14.69 -0.46 -13.67
C GLY A 48 14.44 0.14 -15.06
N VAL A 49 13.48 1.05 -15.18
CA VAL A 49 13.24 1.77 -16.44
C VAL A 49 14.36 2.76 -16.75
N LEU A 50 14.76 3.60 -15.79
CA LEU A 50 15.78 4.63 -16.01
C LEU A 50 17.17 4.06 -16.33
N LEU A 51 17.51 2.91 -15.74
CA LEU A 51 18.78 2.23 -15.97
C LEU A 51 18.75 1.29 -17.18
N GLY A 52 17.61 1.18 -17.89
CA GLY A 52 17.46 0.33 -19.06
C GLY A 52 17.40 -1.17 -18.75
N PHE A 53 17.17 -1.57 -17.50
CA PHE A 53 16.95 -2.97 -17.13
C PHE A 53 15.58 -3.50 -17.58
N THR A 54 14.61 -2.61 -17.80
CA THR A 54 13.27 -2.92 -18.32
C THR A 54 12.90 -1.90 -19.40
N ASN A 55 12.18 -2.32 -20.43
CA ASN A 55 11.71 -1.49 -21.54
C ASN A 55 10.55 -0.57 -21.13
N GLY A 56 9.85 -0.90 -20.04
CA GLY A 56 8.80 -0.06 -19.51
C GLY A 56 8.11 -0.65 -18.29
N MET A 57 7.07 0.06 -17.82
CA MET A 57 6.29 -0.37 -16.65
C MET A 57 5.58 -1.71 -16.87
N PHE A 58 5.26 -2.05 -18.13
CA PHE A 58 4.53 -3.28 -18.45
C PHE A 58 5.36 -4.55 -18.24
N ASP A 59 6.69 -4.46 -18.29
CA ASP A 59 7.58 -5.61 -18.03
C ASP A 59 7.38 -6.19 -16.62
N TYR A 60 6.96 -5.36 -15.66
CA TYR A 60 6.69 -5.77 -14.28
C TYR A 60 5.44 -6.64 -14.13
N PHE A 61 4.63 -6.79 -15.18
CA PHE A 61 3.52 -7.75 -15.22
C PHE A 61 3.94 -9.12 -15.77
N ASN A 62 5.20 -9.26 -16.20
CA ASN A 62 5.76 -10.51 -16.71
C ASN A 62 6.92 -11.00 -15.84
N PRO A 63 6.65 -11.55 -14.64
CA PRO A 63 7.69 -12.09 -13.76
C PRO A 63 8.41 -13.31 -14.35
N LYS A 64 7.82 -14.01 -15.33
CA LYS A 64 8.43 -15.16 -16.00
C LYS A 64 9.66 -14.79 -16.83
N SER A 65 9.83 -13.51 -17.15
CA SER A 65 11.04 -13.00 -17.82
C SER A 65 12.32 -13.20 -17.01
N MET A 66 12.21 -13.53 -15.72
CA MET A 66 13.34 -13.71 -14.79
C MET A 66 14.27 -12.49 -14.71
N ASN A 67 13.76 -11.31 -15.10
CA ASN A 67 14.49 -10.06 -14.97
C ASN A 67 14.66 -9.70 -13.50
N LEU A 68 15.89 -9.40 -13.07
CA LEU A 68 16.21 -9.13 -11.67
C LEU A 68 15.41 -7.95 -11.09
N MET A 69 15.17 -6.88 -11.84
CA MET A 69 14.40 -5.73 -11.36
C MET A 69 12.92 -6.10 -11.17
N VAL A 70 12.37 -6.92 -12.08
CA VAL A 70 11.01 -7.45 -11.95
C VAL A 70 10.89 -8.37 -10.73
N LEU A 71 11.90 -9.21 -10.48
CA LEU A 71 11.94 -10.08 -9.30
C LEU A 71 12.03 -9.26 -8.00
N PHE A 72 12.89 -8.24 -7.93
CA PHE A 72 12.97 -7.35 -6.77
C PHE A 72 11.67 -6.61 -6.52
N PHE A 73 10.99 -6.17 -7.57
CA PHE A 73 9.66 -5.57 -7.45
C PHE A 73 8.66 -6.52 -6.79
N HIS A 74 8.52 -7.75 -7.31
CA HIS A 74 7.61 -8.74 -6.74
C HIS A 74 7.98 -9.11 -5.31
N PHE A 75 9.27 -9.34 -5.04
CA PHE A 75 9.79 -9.61 -3.71
C PHE A 75 9.45 -8.49 -2.74
N SER A 76 9.63 -7.23 -3.14
CA SER A 76 9.28 -6.08 -2.30
C SER A 76 7.80 -6.04 -1.92
N ILE A 77 6.91 -6.40 -2.84
CA ILE A 77 5.46 -6.47 -2.57
C ILE A 77 5.17 -7.57 -1.55
N VAL A 78 5.75 -8.76 -1.71
CA VAL A 78 5.56 -9.88 -0.78
C VAL A 78 6.07 -9.52 0.62
N VAL A 79 7.25 -8.91 0.72
CA VAL A 79 7.80 -8.43 1.99
C VAL A 79 6.88 -7.39 2.63
N LEU A 80 6.42 -6.40 1.85
CA LEU A 80 5.51 -5.37 2.34
C LEU A 80 4.19 -5.97 2.86
N TRP A 81 3.62 -6.95 2.15
CA TRP A 81 2.42 -7.67 2.59
C TRP A 81 2.64 -8.45 3.88
N GLY A 82 3.77 -9.13 4.03
CA GLY A 82 4.14 -9.82 5.27
C GLY A 82 4.28 -8.86 6.45
N LEU A 83 4.98 -7.74 6.25
CA LEU A 83 5.14 -6.69 7.26
C LEU A 83 3.79 -6.05 7.63
N SER A 84 2.92 -5.77 6.67
CA SER A 84 1.62 -5.18 6.94
C SER A 84 0.66 -6.17 7.59
N LEU A 85 0.69 -7.46 7.24
CA LEU A 85 -0.01 -8.52 7.98
C LEU A 85 0.44 -8.55 9.44
N TRP A 86 1.75 -8.65 9.66
CA TRP A 86 2.32 -8.67 11.00
C TRP A 86 1.90 -7.43 11.79
N TRP A 87 2.00 -6.26 11.18
CA TRP A 87 1.63 -5.00 11.81
C TRP A 87 0.13 -4.93 12.17
N VAL A 88 -0.76 -5.28 11.24
CA VAL A 88 -2.23 -5.20 11.41
C VAL A 88 -2.71 -6.14 12.52
N TYR A 89 -2.21 -7.38 12.59
CA TYR A 89 -2.73 -8.39 13.52
C TYR A 89 -1.94 -8.51 14.82
N PHE A 90 -0.60 -8.39 14.76
CA PHE A 90 0.28 -8.74 15.88
C PHE A 90 0.91 -7.52 16.55
N ASN A 91 0.99 -6.37 15.87
CA ASN A 91 1.60 -5.16 16.42
C ASN A 91 0.61 -3.99 16.60
N LYS A 92 -0.64 -4.30 16.93
CA LYS A 92 -1.73 -3.34 17.20
C LYS A 92 -1.99 -2.34 16.06
N GLY A 93 -1.65 -2.68 14.81
CA GLY A 93 -1.79 -1.79 13.67
C GLY A 93 -3.25 -1.44 13.35
N ALA A 94 -4.16 -2.40 13.48
CA ALA A 94 -5.59 -2.16 13.30
C ALA A 94 -6.15 -1.19 14.35
N GLU A 95 -5.81 -1.42 15.62
CA GLU A 95 -6.19 -0.55 16.76
C GLU A 95 -5.55 0.83 16.64
N PHE A 96 -4.33 0.89 16.10
CA PHE A 96 -3.67 2.15 15.80
C PHE A 96 -4.44 2.92 14.74
N ILE A 97 -4.83 2.30 13.62
CA ILE A 97 -5.64 2.97 12.58
C ILE A 97 -6.98 3.46 13.13
N GLU A 98 -7.68 2.64 13.91
CA GLU A 98 -8.98 3.00 14.52
C GLU A 98 -8.87 4.27 15.37
N LYS A 99 -7.74 4.44 16.09
CA LYS A 99 -7.46 5.65 16.89
C LYS A 99 -7.09 6.88 16.06
N HIS A 100 -6.87 6.75 14.75
CA HIS A 100 -6.47 7.85 13.85
C HIS A 100 -7.56 8.08 12.79
N PRO A 101 -8.67 8.74 13.18
CA PRO A 101 -9.82 8.98 12.30
C PRO A 101 -9.43 9.74 11.02
N GLY A 102 -10.16 9.50 9.93
CA GLY A 102 -9.84 10.12 8.64
C GLY A 102 -8.68 9.47 7.86
N PHE A 103 -7.97 8.51 8.46
CA PHE A 103 -6.98 7.70 7.74
C PHE A 103 -7.64 6.74 6.74
N ILE A 104 -8.52 5.88 7.25
CA ILE A 104 -9.38 5.00 6.44
C ILE A 104 -10.83 5.35 6.76
N GLN A 105 -11.58 5.74 5.74
CA GLN A 105 -13.00 6.02 5.85
C GLN A 105 -13.76 5.17 4.85
N VAL A 106 -14.82 4.53 5.32
CA VAL A 106 -15.75 3.81 4.47
C VAL A 106 -16.96 4.71 4.21
N ARG A 107 -17.49 4.65 2.99
CA ARG A 107 -18.74 5.31 2.64
C ARG A 107 -19.84 4.26 2.62
N SER A 108 -20.83 4.41 3.49
CA SER A 108 -22.01 3.53 3.54
C SER A 108 -23.26 4.38 3.54
N PHE A 109 -24.20 4.09 2.64
CA PHE A 109 -25.47 4.81 2.48
C PHE A 109 -25.33 6.35 2.52
N GLY A 110 -24.36 6.87 1.77
CA GLY A 110 -24.12 8.32 1.66
C GLY A 110 -23.33 8.96 2.81
N LYS A 111 -23.18 8.29 3.96
CA LYS A 111 -22.41 8.79 5.11
C LYS A 111 -20.98 8.23 5.11
N ARG A 112 -20.01 9.04 5.54
CA ARG A 112 -18.63 8.60 5.81
C ARG A 112 -18.51 8.23 7.28
N SER A 113 -17.95 7.07 7.56
CA SER A 113 -17.61 6.64 8.92
C SER A 113 -16.17 6.15 8.99
N ASN A 114 -15.56 6.31 10.16
CA ASN A 114 -14.25 5.71 10.43
C ASN A 114 -14.40 4.19 10.58
N VAL A 115 -13.34 3.47 10.25
CA VAL A 115 -13.27 2.01 10.39
C VAL A 115 -12.85 1.61 11.80
N THR A 116 -13.40 0.49 12.28
CA THR A 116 -12.97 -0.13 13.55
C THR A 116 -11.86 -1.14 13.31
N ALA A 117 -11.07 -1.48 14.35
CA ALA A 117 -10.02 -2.50 14.24
C ALA A 117 -10.58 -3.86 13.79
N LYS A 118 -11.80 -4.21 14.24
CA LYS A 118 -12.49 -5.44 13.81
C LYS A 118 -12.75 -5.45 12.31
N GLN A 119 -13.25 -4.33 11.76
CA GLN A 119 -13.47 -4.19 10.32
C GLN A 119 -12.16 -4.28 9.54
N ILE A 120 -11.10 -3.61 10.01
CA ILE A 120 -9.78 -3.69 9.37
C ILE A 120 -9.29 -5.14 9.34
N LYS A 121 -9.31 -5.85 10.47
CA LYS A 121 -8.89 -7.25 10.55
C LYS A 121 -9.77 -8.20 9.73
N LEU A 122 -11.02 -7.84 9.42
CA LEU A 122 -11.92 -8.63 8.60
C LEU A 122 -11.72 -8.38 7.09
N PHE A 123 -11.56 -7.13 6.67
CA PHE A 123 -11.47 -6.76 5.25
C PHE A 123 -10.05 -6.82 4.68
N TYR A 124 -9.04 -6.57 5.52
CA TYR A 124 -7.64 -6.64 5.11
C TYR A 124 -7.23 -7.97 4.45
N PRO A 125 -7.60 -9.16 4.96
CA PRO A 125 -7.22 -10.43 4.32
C PRO A 125 -7.95 -10.65 3.00
N LEU A 126 -9.16 -10.13 2.83
CA LEU A 126 -9.89 -10.18 1.55
C LEU A 126 -9.19 -9.34 0.47
N MET A 127 -8.77 -8.12 0.84
CA MET A 127 -7.98 -7.26 -0.03
C MET A 127 -6.65 -7.92 -0.40
N LEU A 128 -5.96 -8.49 0.59
CA LEU A 128 -4.71 -9.19 0.38
C LEU A 128 -4.88 -10.42 -0.52
N LEU A 129 -5.94 -11.20 -0.33
CA LEU A 129 -6.26 -12.35 -1.16
C LEU A 129 -6.41 -11.95 -2.64
N GLY A 130 -7.10 -10.84 -2.93
CA GLY A 130 -7.18 -10.30 -4.28
C GLY A 130 -5.81 -9.98 -4.87
N GLY A 131 -4.93 -9.35 -4.08
CA GLY A 131 -3.55 -9.07 -4.48
C GLY A 131 -2.76 -10.35 -4.77
N VAL A 132 -2.82 -11.34 -3.88
CA VAL A 132 -2.16 -12.65 -4.03
C VAL A 132 -2.64 -13.37 -5.28
N LEU A 133 -3.95 -13.41 -5.53
CA LEU A 133 -4.51 -14.01 -6.75
C LEU A 133 -4.03 -13.30 -8.01
N GLY A 134 -3.98 -11.96 -8.00
CA GLY A 134 -3.41 -11.18 -9.10
C GLY A 134 -1.94 -11.50 -9.35
N MET A 135 -1.14 -11.60 -8.28
CA MET A 135 0.27 -11.97 -8.37
C MET A 135 0.45 -13.39 -8.92
N ILE A 136 -0.30 -14.38 -8.42
CA ILE A 136 -0.28 -15.76 -8.95
C ILE A 136 -0.66 -15.76 -10.44
N MET A 137 -1.68 -15.00 -10.83
CA MET A 137 -2.09 -14.92 -12.23
C MET A 137 -0.95 -14.41 -13.12
N MET A 138 -0.17 -13.41 -12.69
CA MET A 138 1.00 -12.91 -13.44
C MET A 138 2.11 -13.96 -13.57
N TRP A 139 2.27 -14.83 -12.58
CA TRP A 139 3.26 -15.92 -12.62
C TRP A 139 2.81 -17.14 -13.43
N VAL A 140 1.51 -17.34 -13.60
CA VAL A 140 0.97 -18.54 -14.26
C VAL A 140 0.51 -18.25 -15.69
N LYS A 141 -0.18 -17.13 -15.92
CA LYS A 141 -0.72 -16.77 -17.24
C LYS A 141 0.27 -15.91 -18.02
N ASP A 142 0.30 -16.12 -19.33
CA ASP A 142 1.01 -15.22 -20.24
C ASP A 142 0.12 -14.01 -20.50
N ILE A 143 0.40 -12.93 -19.79
CA ILE A 143 -0.28 -11.65 -19.98
C ILE A 143 0.46 -10.92 -21.10
N PRO A 144 -0.21 -10.59 -22.22
CA PRO A 144 0.42 -9.83 -23.29
C PRO A 144 0.91 -8.49 -22.73
N THR A 145 2.21 -8.24 -22.85
CA THR A 145 2.80 -6.96 -22.45
C THR A 145 2.97 -6.11 -23.71
N PRO A 146 2.41 -4.89 -23.74
CA PRO A 146 2.64 -3.99 -24.86
C PRO A 146 4.13 -3.67 -24.99
N SER A 147 4.68 -3.90 -26.18
CA SER A 147 5.99 -3.37 -26.58
C SER A 147 5.77 -1.97 -27.16
N PHE A 148 6.12 -0.93 -26.43
CA PHE A 148 6.17 0.45 -26.93
C PHE A 148 7.61 0.86 -27.20
#